data_AF-A0A9D8TR77-F1
#
_entry.id   AF-A0A9D8TR77-F1
#
_cell.length_a   1.000
_cell.length_b   1.000
_cell.length_c   1.000
_cell.angle_alpha   90.00
_cell.angle_beta   90.00
_cell.angle_gamma   90.00
#
_symmetry.space_group_name_H-M   'P 1'
#
loop_
_entity.id
_entity.type
_entity.pdbx_description
1 polymer ?
#
loop_
_entity_poly.entity_id
_entity_poly.type
_entity_poly.pdbx_seq_one_letter_code
_entity_poly.pdbx_strand_id
1 'polypeptide(L)' 'MAFKFVTPEGYQLIKKEFDEIWENIRPNVVEKLAWAASLGDRSENADYQYNKQLLRQIDRRVKFLTDTLKNTEI' A
#
# COMPACT_ATOMS: atom_id res chain seq x y z
N MET A 1 -2.75 1.19 25.35
CA MET A 1 -1.81 0.74 24.30
C MET A 1 -1.51 -0.74 24.55
N ALA A 2 -1.90 -1.63 23.65
CA ALA A 2 -1.42 -3.01 23.68
C ALA A 2 -0.08 -3.04 22.93
N PHE A 3 1.04 -3.08 23.64
CA PHE A 3 2.35 -3.26 23.04
C PHE A 3 2.41 -4.66 22.43
N LYS A 4 2.48 -4.74 21.10
CA LYS A 4 2.71 -6.00 20.41
C LYS A 4 4.21 -6.28 20.41
N PHE A 5 4.63 -7.18 21.30
CA PHE A 5 5.94 -7.82 21.21
C PHE A 5 5.96 -8.61 19.89
N VAL A 6 6.75 -8.13 18.92
CA VAL A 6 6.94 -8.79 17.63
C VAL A 6 8.33 -9.40 17.67
N THR A 7 8.44 -10.66 17.26
CA THR A 7 9.76 -11.31 17.14
C THR A 7 10.60 -10.58 16.08
N PRO A 8 11.94 -10.58 16.18
CA PRO A 8 12.81 -9.97 15.17
C PRO A 8 12.50 -10.46 13.74
N GLU A 9 12.11 -11.72 13.61
CA GLU A 9 11.69 -12.35 12.36
C GLU A 9 10.36 -11.77 11.84
N GLY A 10 9.37 -11.57 12.73
CA GLY A 10 8.10 -10.92 12.38
C GLY A 10 8.28 -9.48 11.92
N TYR A 11 9.22 -8.75 12.52
CA TYR A 11 9.57 -7.40 12.10
C TYR A 11 10.16 -7.38 10.69
N GLN A 12 11.07 -8.31 10.38
CA GLN A 12 11.66 -8.44 9.05
C GLN A 12 10.61 -8.78 8.00
N LEU A 13 9.63 -9.65 8.31
CA LEU A 13 8.53 -9.98 7.40
C LEU A 13 7.66 -8.77 7.09
N ILE A 14 7.28 -7.98 8.10
CA ILE A 14 6.48 -6.76 7.92
C ILE A 14 7.24 -5.74 7.07
N LYS A 15 8.54 -5.58 7.34
CA LYS A 15 9.40 -4.69 6.56
C LYS A 15 9.51 -5.14 5.10
N LYS A 16 9.69 -6.44 4.86
CA LYS A 16 9.73 -7.02 3.51
C LYS A 16 8.40 -6.83 2.77
N GLU A 17 7.26 -7.03 3.43
CA GLU A 17 5.94 -6.77 2.86
C GLU A 17 5.78 -5.29 2.49
N PHE A 18 6.24 -4.38 3.37
CA PHE A 18 6.24 -2.94 3.09
C PHE A 18 7.09 -2.59 1.87
N ASP A 19 8.32 -3.11 1.79
CA ASP A 19 9.26 -2.84 0.69
C ASP A 19 8.68 -3.37 -0.64
N GLU A 20 8.11 -4.58 -0.63
CA GLU A 20 7.48 -5.16 -1.83
C GLU A 20 6.29 -4.32 -2.32
N ILE A 21 5.45 -3.85 -1.40
CA ILE A 21 4.32 -2.98 -1.74
C ILE A 21 4.83 -1.65 -2.30
N TRP A 22 5.87 -1.07 -1.71
CA TRP A 22 6.38 0.24 -2.10
C TRP A 22 7.12 0.22 -3.43
N GLU A 23 7.99 -0.78 -3.65
CA GLU A 23 8.85 -0.87 -4.82
C GLU A 23 8.16 -1.47 -6.04
N ASN A 24 7.24 -2.42 -5.85
CA ASN A 24 6.61 -3.14 -6.97
C ASN A 24 5.15 -2.74 -7.16
N ILE A 25 4.33 -2.90 -6.11
CA ILE A 25 2.87 -2.84 -6.26
C ILE A 25 2.38 -1.41 -6.48
N ARG A 26 2.86 -0.46 -5.65
CA ARG A 26 2.47 0.95 -5.72
C ARG A 26 2.76 1.58 -7.09
N PRO A 27 3.99 1.50 -7.66
CA PRO A 27 4.25 2.08 -8.97
C PRO A 27 3.42 1.42 -10.08
N ASN A 28 3.18 0.10 -10.02
CA ASN A 28 2.37 -0.59 -11.01
C ASN A 28 0.91 -0.08 -11.01
N VAL A 29 0.32 0.14 -9.83
CA VAL A 29 -1.03 0.70 -9.71
C VAL A 29 -1.08 2.15 -10.16
N VAL A 30 -0.05 2.95 -9.88
CA VAL A 30 0.04 4.34 -10.34
C VAL A 30 0.15 4.41 -11.87
N GLU A 31 0.93 3.53 -12.49
CA GLU A 31 1.05 3.44 -13.95
C GLU A 31 -0.29 3.08 -14.59
N LYS A 32 -1.00 2.07 -14.05
CA LYS A 32 -2.36 1.70 -14.52
C LYS A 32 -3.35 2.85 -14.36
N LEU A 33 -3.27 3.58 -13.26
CA LEU A 33 -4.13 4.75 -13.00
C LEU A 33 -3.83 5.88 -14.00
N ALA A 34 -2.55 6.14 -14.29
CA ALA A 34 -2.14 7.13 -15.28
C ALA A 34 -2.59 6.74 -16.70
N TRP A 35 -2.47 5.46 -17.05
CA TRP A 35 -2.97 4.92 -18.32
C TRP A 35 -4.50 5.05 -18.42
N ALA A 36 -5.24 4.63 -17.38
CA ALA A 36 -6.69 4.80 -17.34
C ALA A 36 -7.12 6.28 -17.42
N ALA A 37 -6.36 7.19 -16.80
CA ALA A 37 -6.60 8.62 -16.88
C ALA A 37 -6.33 9.21 -18.28
N SER A 38 -5.57 8.53 -19.14
CA SER A 38 -5.31 8.94 -20.52
C SER A 38 -6.39 8.48 -21.51
N LEU A 39 -7.17 7.46 -21.16
CA LEU A 39 -8.15 6.83 -22.06
C LEU A 39 -9.49 7.56 -22.16
N GLY A 40 -9.74 8.58 -21.34
CA GLY A 40 -10.99 9.34 -21.39
C GLY A 40 -11.33 10.07 -20.10
N ASP A 41 -12.63 10.34 -19.92
CA ASP A 41 -13.13 11.03 -18.74
C ASP A 41 -12.96 10.15 -17.49
N ARG A 42 -12.39 10.76 -16.44
CA ARG A 42 -12.07 10.08 -15.18
C ARG A 42 -13.30 9.67 -14.39
N SER A 43 -14.44 10.31 -14.65
CA SER A 43 -15.70 10.00 -13.98
C SER A 43 -16.40 8.77 -14.56
N GLU A 44 -16.32 8.58 -15.87
CA GLU A 44 -16.94 7.45 -16.58
C GLU A 44 -16.04 6.21 -16.65
N ASN A 45 -14.72 6.38 -16.57
CA ASN A 45 -13.78 5.26 -16.68
C ASN A 45 -13.77 4.38 -15.40
N ALA A 46 -14.38 3.20 -15.50
CA ALA A 46 -14.44 2.21 -14.43
C ALA A 46 -13.04 1.74 -13.97
N ASP A 47 -12.09 1.57 -14.90
CA ASP A 47 -10.70 1.20 -14.56
C ASP A 47 -10.02 2.27 -13.72
N TYR A 48 -10.28 3.55 -14.02
CA TYR A 48 -9.72 4.64 -13.23
C TYR A 48 -10.26 4.64 -11.79
N GLN A 49 -11.58 4.46 -11.63
CA GLN A 49 -12.20 4.41 -10.31
C GLN A 49 -11.70 3.20 -9.51
N TYR A 50 -11.59 2.04 -10.15
CA TYR A 50 -11.07 0.82 -9.53
C TYR A 50 -9.61 0.99 -9.07
N ASN A 51 -8.71 1.41 -9.97
CA ASN A 51 -7.29 1.61 -9.63
C ASN A 51 -7.11 2.68 -8.55
N LYS A 52 -7.95 3.73 -8.54
CA LYS A 52 -7.96 4.74 -7.48
C LYS A 52 -8.38 4.17 -6.12
N GLN A 53 -9.36 3.27 -6.09
CA GLN A 53 -9.75 2.57 -4.86
C GLN A 53 -8.63 1.62 -4.40
N LEU A 54 -7.99 0.91 -5.33
CA LEU A 54 -6.89 0.01 -5.04
C LEU A 54 -5.69 0.77 -4.43
N LEU A 55 -5.32 1.92 -5.02
CA LEU A 55 -4.27 2.78 -4.47
C LEU A 55 -4.55 3.19 -3.02
N ARG A 56 -5.80 3.55 -2.71
CA ARG A 56 -6.22 3.89 -1.33
C ARG A 56 -6.13 2.71 -0.37
N GLN A 57 -6.44 1.50 -0.83
CA GLN A 57 -6.29 0.30 0.00
C GLN A 57 -4.82 0.01 0.30
N ILE A 58 -3.97 0.13 -0.72
CA ILE A 58 -2.51 -0.01 -0.59
C ILE A 58 -1.96 1.02 0.41
N ASP A 59 -2.29 2.30 0.25
CA ASP A 59 -1.81 3.35 1.16
C ASP A 59 -2.29 3.11 2.61
N ARG A 60 -3.52 2.59 2.80
CA ARG A 60 -4.00 2.18 4.14
C ARG A 60 -3.18 1.03 4.71
N ARG A 61 -2.84 0.03 3.91
CA ARG A 61 -2.01 -1.11 4.33
C ARG A 61 -0.60 -0.64 4.70
N VAL A 62 0.02 0.18 3.86
CA VAL A 62 1.34 0.79 4.11
C VAL A 62 1.35 1.59 5.41
N LYS A 63 0.32 2.41 5.63
CA LYS A 63 0.16 3.14 6.89
C LYS A 63 0.06 2.21 8.09
N PHE A 64 -0.76 1.16 8.00
CA PHE A 64 -0.89 0.17 9.08
C PHE A 64 0.43 -0.54 9.38
N LEU A 65 1.19 -0.96 8.35
CA LEU A 65 2.51 -1.57 8.53
C LEU A 65 3.48 -0.58 9.20
N THR A 66 3.49 0.68 8.76
CA THR A 66 4.33 1.74 9.35
C THR A 66 3.98 2.03 10.80
N ASP A 67 2.69 2.15 11.12
CA ASP A 67 2.20 2.35 12.48
C ASP A 67 2.54 1.13 13.35
N THR A 68 2.45 -0.09 12.81
CA THR A 68 2.84 -1.31 13.52
C THR A 68 4.34 -1.30 13.83
N LEU A 69 5.19 -0.98 12.85
CA LEU A 69 6.64 -0.89 13.04
C LEU A 69 7.06 0.18 14.05
N LYS A 70 6.33 1.29 14.14
CA LYS A 70 6.59 2.37 15.11
C LYS A 70 6.15 2.05 16.54
N ASN A 71 5.06 1.30 16.70
CA ASN A 71 4.48 0.96 18.00
C ASN A 71 5.04 -0.34 18.60
N THR A 72 5.90 -1.03 17.86
CA THR A 72 6.63 -2.20 18.34
C THR A 72 7.97 -1.75 18.92
N GLU A 73 8.16 -1.99 20.21
CA GLU A 73 9.49 -2.01 20.83
C GLU A 73 10.12 -3.38 20.56
N ILE A 74 11.40 -3.39 20.17
CA ILE A 74 12.21 -4.60 19.94
C ILE A 74 12.76 -5.09 21.27
#